data_AF-A0A356VXF7-F1
#
_entry.id   AF-A0A356VXF7-F1
#
_cell.length_a   1.000
_cell.length_b   1.000
_cell.length_c   1.000
_cell.angle_alpha   90.00
_cell.angle_beta   90.00
_cell.angle_gamma   90.00
#
_symmetry.space_group_name_H-M   'P 1'
#
loop_
_entity.id
_entity.type
_entity.pdbx_description
1 polymer ?
#
loop_
_entity_poly.entity_id
_entity_poly.type
_entity_poly.pdbx_seq_one_letter_code
_entity_poly.pdbx_strand_id
1 'polypeptide(L)'
;LGTGMPAYYNDDVVIPALLNRGLTLEDARDYGIIGCVEPQKGGRTDGWHDSGFFNLAKTLEIALRNGKEGGVQVGPQTGELSSFRSVGDVIDAYRRQMAYFVRLLVNADNSVDLAHAQRAPLPFLSSMVDDCIRRGKSVMNGGAHYNFTGPQGVGVANVGDSFEVLDQLVFRQKAISPQDLLKAMDSDFGGGKSSDEAWLAVNIYNELYRRGLIDKDKMAKINNFYTGSYNNGEYIRQMLLNRAPKYGNDIDEVDRYAKEAALIYCREVEKYRNPRGGRFQPGLYPASINVAMGAVTGATPDGRKAGAPLADGVSPSAGADKLGPTAVMNSVA
;
A
#
# COMPACT_ATOMS: atom_id res chain seq x y z
N LEU A 1 4.88 26.90 -17.06
CA LEU A 1 4.86 26.60 -15.61
C LEU A 1 3.97 25.36 -15.42
N GLY A 2 4.34 24.45 -14.52
CA GLY A 2 3.59 23.19 -14.32
C GLY A 2 4.16 21.98 -15.09
N THR A 3 5.48 21.94 -15.33
CA THR A 3 6.15 20.78 -15.95
C THR A 3 6.39 19.62 -14.97
N GLY A 4 6.09 19.81 -13.69
CA GLY A 4 6.41 18.86 -12.61
C GLY A 4 7.89 18.85 -12.19
N MET A 5 8.70 19.78 -12.70
CA MET A 5 10.15 19.83 -12.46
C MET A 5 10.60 21.15 -11.81
N PRO A 6 11.68 21.13 -11.00
CA PRO A 6 12.44 19.95 -10.56
C PRO A 6 11.73 19.18 -9.42
N ALA A 7 12.15 17.94 -9.17
CA ALA A 7 11.87 17.24 -7.92
C ALA A 7 12.76 17.79 -6.80
N TYR A 8 12.27 17.75 -5.56
CA TYR A 8 12.96 18.27 -4.37
C TYR A 8 13.35 17.11 -3.45
N TYR A 9 14.59 17.12 -2.96
CA TYR A 9 15.15 16.11 -2.07
C TYR A 9 15.74 16.79 -0.83
N ASN A 10 15.61 16.16 0.34
CA ASN A 10 16.00 16.74 1.62
C ASN A 10 17.30 16.12 2.14
N ASP A 11 18.40 16.88 2.04
CA ASP A 11 19.73 16.48 2.50
C ASP A 11 19.75 16.09 3.99
N ASP A 12 18.96 16.77 4.83
CA ASP A 12 18.91 16.53 6.28
C ASP A 12 18.31 15.15 6.63
N VAL A 13 17.63 14.51 5.67
CA VAL A 13 17.10 13.14 5.81
C VAL A 13 17.93 12.14 5.02
N VAL A 14 18.29 12.47 3.78
CA VAL A 14 19.00 11.55 2.88
C VAL A 14 20.40 11.24 3.39
N ILE A 15 21.16 12.25 3.83
CA ILE A 15 22.54 12.05 4.27
C ILE A 15 22.59 11.12 5.49
N PRO A 16 21.82 11.35 6.59
CA PRO A 16 21.77 10.40 7.71
C PRO A 16 21.29 9.01 7.31
N ALA A 17 20.34 8.89 6.37
CA ALA A 17 19.86 7.59 5.91
C ALA A 17 20.97 6.79 5.19
N LEU A 18 21.75 7.44 4.33
CA LEU A 18 22.89 6.82 3.63
C LEU A 18 24.00 6.40 4.60
N LEU A 19 24.30 7.25 5.60
CA LEU A 19 25.23 6.90 6.68
C LEU A 19 24.78 5.64 7.43
N ASN A 20 23.48 5.57 7.77
CA ASN A 20 22.90 4.40 8.44
C ASN A 20 22.97 3.12 7.56
N ARG A 21 23.12 3.26 6.25
CA ARG A 21 23.37 2.15 5.30
C ARG A 21 24.85 1.84 5.07
N GLY A 22 25.75 2.52 5.78
CA GLY A 22 27.18 2.23 5.82
C GLY A 22 28.03 3.07 4.87
N LEU A 23 27.47 4.11 4.24
CA LEU A 23 28.27 5.08 3.49
C LEU A 23 29.09 5.95 4.44
N THR A 24 30.24 6.43 3.96
CA THR A 24 30.98 7.48 4.66
C THR A 24 30.25 8.82 4.56
N LEU A 25 30.53 9.77 5.46
CA LEU A 25 29.92 11.11 5.40
C LEU A 25 30.29 11.86 4.10
N GLU A 26 31.50 11.65 3.60
CA GLU A 26 31.94 12.21 2.32
C GLU A 26 31.13 11.63 1.15
N ASP A 27 30.98 10.30 1.08
CA ASP A 27 30.18 9.66 0.04
C ASP A 27 28.68 10.01 0.15
N ALA A 28 28.16 10.13 1.38
CA ALA A 28 26.75 10.47 1.60
C ALA A 28 26.44 11.92 1.21
N ARG A 29 27.38 12.87 1.39
CA ARG A 29 27.23 14.27 0.97
C ARG A 29 27.31 14.44 -0.54
N ASP A 30 28.00 13.55 -1.23
CA ASP A 30 28.11 13.53 -2.69
C ASP A 30 27.13 12.51 -3.32
N TYR A 31 25.91 12.46 -2.78
CA TYR A 31 24.86 11.60 -3.32
C TYR A 31 24.24 12.22 -4.57
N GLY A 32 23.72 11.36 -5.44
CA GLY A 32 22.79 11.72 -6.49
C GLY A 32 21.53 10.87 -6.39
N ILE A 33 20.50 11.26 -7.14
CA ILE A 33 19.26 10.49 -7.26
C ILE A 33 19.31 9.63 -8.51
N ILE A 34 18.92 8.37 -8.37
CA ILE A 34 18.75 7.40 -9.44
C ILE A 34 17.28 7.26 -9.73
N GLY A 35 16.91 7.17 -11.01
CA GLY A 35 15.54 6.91 -11.42
C GLY A 35 14.56 7.98 -10.95
N CYS A 36 13.73 7.62 -9.97
CA CYS A 36 12.66 8.46 -9.45
C CYS A 36 13.08 9.23 -8.21
N VAL A 37 13.48 8.51 -7.15
CA VAL A 37 13.71 9.08 -5.81
C VAL A 37 14.83 8.37 -5.04
N GLU A 38 15.56 7.46 -5.66
CA GLU A 38 16.49 6.56 -4.95
C GLU A 38 17.87 7.19 -4.78
N PRO A 39 18.32 7.52 -3.55
CA PRO A 39 19.62 8.16 -3.35
C PRO A 39 20.76 7.13 -3.41
N GLN A 40 21.88 7.50 -4.05
CA GLN A 40 23.12 6.73 -3.97
C GLN A 40 24.37 7.60 -4.07
N LYS A 41 25.51 7.05 -3.65
CA LYS A 41 26.81 7.54 -4.10
C LYS A 41 27.09 7.07 -5.53
N GLY A 42 27.15 8.02 -6.47
CA GLY A 42 27.50 7.77 -7.86
C GLY A 42 28.90 7.17 -8.01
N GLY A 43 29.07 6.28 -9.01
CA GLY A 43 30.36 5.66 -9.31
C GLY A 43 30.86 4.61 -8.30
N ARG A 44 30.12 4.33 -7.21
CA ARG A 44 30.53 3.36 -6.17
C ARG A 44 29.49 2.31 -5.82
N THR A 45 28.30 2.40 -6.39
CA THR A 45 27.13 1.65 -5.92
C THR A 45 26.53 0.82 -7.03
N ASP A 46 26.20 -0.43 -6.71
CA ASP A 46 25.26 -1.26 -7.48
C ASP A 46 24.00 -1.48 -6.64
N GLY A 47 23.02 -0.59 -6.81
CA GLY A 47 21.94 -0.43 -5.84
C GLY A 47 20.68 -1.26 -6.09
N TRP A 48 20.47 -1.76 -7.32
CA TRP A 48 19.23 -2.44 -7.70
C TRP A 48 17.98 -1.68 -7.21
N HIS A 49 17.95 -0.38 -7.49
CA HIS A 49 17.04 0.59 -6.86
C HIS A 49 15.56 0.39 -7.18
N ASP A 50 15.27 -0.33 -8.27
CA ASP A 50 13.91 -0.75 -8.64
C ASP A 50 13.83 -2.28 -8.88
N SER A 51 14.07 -3.08 -7.84
CA SER A 51 14.18 -4.55 -8.00
C SER A 51 12.83 -5.24 -8.19
N GLY A 52 11.77 -4.70 -7.57
CA GLY A 52 10.42 -5.23 -7.70
C GLY A 52 9.38 -4.41 -6.95
N PHE A 53 8.15 -4.41 -7.46
CA PHE A 53 7.03 -3.73 -6.81
C PHE A 53 6.20 -4.70 -5.97
N PHE A 54 5.85 -4.25 -4.76
CA PHE A 54 5.13 -5.01 -3.75
C PHE A 54 3.81 -4.33 -3.37
N ASN A 55 2.70 -5.06 -3.54
CA ASN A 55 1.36 -4.53 -3.28
C ASN A 55 0.95 -4.71 -1.81
N LEU A 56 1.00 -3.62 -1.04
CA LEU A 56 0.68 -3.60 0.39
C LEU A 56 -0.81 -3.85 0.63
N ALA A 57 -1.69 -3.29 -0.22
CA ALA A 57 -3.14 -3.43 -0.10
C ALA A 57 -3.59 -4.88 -0.40
N LYS A 58 -2.99 -5.53 -1.40
CA LYS A 58 -3.26 -6.95 -1.69
C LYS A 58 -2.88 -7.86 -0.54
N THR A 59 -1.78 -7.55 0.14
CA THR A 59 -1.36 -8.30 1.33
C THR A 59 -2.40 -8.19 2.46
N LEU A 60 -3.04 -7.02 2.60
CA LEU A 60 -4.15 -6.83 3.55
C LEU A 60 -5.40 -7.60 3.12
N GLU A 61 -5.78 -7.54 1.84
CA GLU A 61 -6.90 -8.31 1.28
C GLU A 61 -6.76 -9.81 1.61
N ILE A 62 -5.57 -10.37 1.41
CA ILE A 62 -5.24 -11.76 1.71
C ILE A 62 -5.28 -12.02 3.23
N ALA A 63 -4.79 -11.09 4.06
CA ALA A 63 -4.83 -11.22 5.52
C ALA A 63 -6.27 -11.29 6.07
N LEU A 64 -7.17 -10.45 5.54
CA LEU A 64 -8.60 -10.44 5.91
C LEU A 64 -9.33 -11.72 5.50
N ARG A 65 -8.74 -12.51 4.60
CA ARG A 65 -9.29 -13.77 4.07
C ARG A 65 -8.49 -14.99 4.52
N ASN A 66 -7.83 -14.90 5.68
CA ASN A 66 -7.09 -16.01 6.26
C ASN A 66 -6.05 -16.62 5.29
N GLY A 67 -5.39 -15.78 4.48
CA GLY A 67 -4.38 -16.19 3.52
C GLY A 67 -4.92 -16.67 2.16
N LYS A 68 -6.21 -16.45 1.87
CA LYS A 68 -6.84 -16.93 0.63
C LYS A 68 -7.11 -15.82 -0.38
N GLU A 69 -7.00 -16.19 -1.65
CA GLU A 69 -7.41 -15.40 -2.81
C GLU A 69 -8.20 -16.31 -3.77
N GLY A 70 -9.40 -15.92 -4.18
CA GLY A 70 -10.24 -16.73 -5.08
C GLY A 70 -10.54 -18.14 -4.56
N GLY A 71 -10.55 -18.34 -3.24
CA GLY A 71 -10.72 -19.65 -2.59
C GLY A 71 -9.44 -20.50 -2.50
N VAL A 72 -8.34 -20.07 -3.12
CA VAL A 72 -7.04 -20.74 -3.09
C VAL A 72 -6.20 -20.20 -1.93
N GLN A 73 -5.56 -21.08 -1.18
CA GLN A 73 -4.62 -20.70 -0.11
C GLN A 73 -3.29 -20.24 -0.74
N VAL A 74 -3.04 -18.93 -0.74
CA VAL A 74 -1.84 -18.31 -1.34
C VAL A 74 -0.82 -17.84 -0.30
N GLY A 75 -1.29 -17.46 0.88
CA GLY A 75 -0.47 -17.08 2.04
C GLY A 75 -0.72 -17.99 3.25
N PRO A 76 0.00 -17.79 4.37
CA PRO A 76 -0.24 -18.52 5.62
C PRO A 76 -1.67 -18.36 6.14
N GLN A 77 -2.17 -19.34 6.89
CA GLN A 77 -3.43 -19.20 7.61
C GLN A 77 -3.22 -18.32 8.84
N THR A 78 -3.70 -17.08 8.76
CA THR A 78 -3.50 -16.06 9.80
C THR A 78 -4.69 -15.84 10.73
N GLY A 79 -5.76 -16.61 10.57
CA GLY A 79 -7.01 -16.47 11.30
C GLY A 79 -8.11 -15.82 10.46
N GLU A 80 -9.35 -16.14 10.78
CA GLU A 80 -10.54 -15.59 10.13
C GLU A 80 -10.88 -14.22 10.75
N LEU A 81 -11.28 -13.24 9.95
CA LEU A 81 -11.62 -11.90 10.45
C LEU A 81 -12.72 -11.93 11.53
N SER A 82 -13.66 -12.88 11.43
CA SER A 82 -14.72 -13.09 12.42
C SER A 82 -14.23 -13.57 13.79
N SER A 83 -13.00 -14.10 13.87
CA SER A 83 -12.38 -14.56 15.12
C SER A 83 -11.54 -13.50 15.83
N PHE A 84 -11.24 -12.40 15.14
CA PHE A 84 -10.44 -11.29 15.68
C PHE A 84 -11.25 -10.44 16.67
N ARG A 85 -10.55 -9.92 17.68
CA ARG A 85 -11.13 -9.14 18.78
C ARG A 85 -10.76 -7.66 18.69
N SER A 86 -9.71 -7.33 17.95
CA SER A 86 -9.21 -5.98 17.78
C SER A 86 -8.52 -5.78 16.43
N VAL A 87 -8.27 -4.52 16.05
CA VAL A 87 -7.42 -4.21 14.90
C VAL A 87 -5.99 -4.73 15.09
N GLY A 88 -5.53 -4.89 16.33
CA GLY A 88 -4.23 -5.50 16.64
C GLY A 88 -4.11 -6.92 16.08
N ASP A 89 -5.18 -7.72 16.17
CA ASP A 89 -5.19 -9.08 15.59
C ASP A 89 -5.10 -9.04 14.05
N VAL A 90 -5.74 -8.04 13.41
CA VAL A 90 -5.64 -7.81 11.96
C VAL A 90 -4.21 -7.42 11.59
N ILE A 91 -3.59 -6.51 12.33
CA ILE A 91 -2.22 -6.05 12.10
C ILE A 91 -1.23 -7.21 12.28
N ASP A 92 -1.45 -8.08 13.26
CA ASP A 92 -0.64 -9.29 13.48
C ASP A 92 -0.81 -10.33 12.37
N ALA A 93 -2.04 -10.49 11.84
CA ALA A 93 -2.28 -11.29 10.65
C ALA A 93 -1.58 -10.69 9.42
N TYR A 94 -1.72 -9.38 9.20
CA TYR A 94 -1.06 -8.64 8.14
C TYR A 94 0.46 -8.76 8.19
N ARG A 95 1.07 -8.61 9.37
CA ARG A 95 2.52 -8.76 9.56
C ARG A 95 3.02 -10.15 9.19
N ARG A 96 2.26 -11.20 9.48
CA ARG A 96 2.60 -12.58 9.09
C ARG A 96 2.44 -12.84 7.60
N GLN A 97 1.40 -12.28 6.97
CA GLN A 97 1.29 -12.29 5.50
C GLN A 97 2.46 -11.54 4.85
N MET A 98 2.79 -10.35 5.36
CA MET A 98 3.90 -9.53 4.88
C MET A 98 5.22 -10.30 4.91
N ALA A 99 5.55 -10.91 6.05
CA ALA A 99 6.76 -11.72 6.19
C ALA A 99 6.84 -12.86 5.16
N TYR A 100 5.71 -13.52 4.90
CA TYR A 100 5.66 -14.59 3.92
C TYR A 100 5.90 -14.09 2.49
N PHE A 101 5.19 -13.04 2.06
CA PHE A 101 5.27 -12.55 0.68
C PHE A 101 6.56 -11.76 0.40
N VAL A 102 7.09 -11.00 1.38
CA VAL A 102 8.40 -10.33 1.23
C VAL A 102 9.51 -11.36 1.09
N ARG A 103 9.46 -12.48 1.81
CA ARG A 103 10.42 -13.58 1.62
C ARG A 103 10.38 -14.13 0.20
N LEU A 104 9.19 -14.24 -0.41
CA LEU A 104 9.04 -14.67 -1.81
C LEU A 104 9.59 -13.64 -2.79
N LEU A 105 9.33 -12.34 -2.55
CA LEU A 105 9.92 -11.24 -3.33
C LEU A 105 11.45 -11.31 -3.31
N VAL A 106 12.04 -11.42 -2.12
CA VAL A 106 13.50 -11.54 -1.95
C VAL A 106 14.05 -12.76 -2.68
N ASN A 107 13.33 -13.90 -2.65
CA ASN A 107 13.75 -15.09 -3.38
C ASN A 107 13.72 -14.86 -4.90
N ALA A 108 12.70 -14.18 -5.41
CA ALA A 108 12.61 -13.82 -6.83
C ALA A 108 13.76 -12.88 -7.22
N ASP A 109 13.95 -11.78 -6.49
CA ASP A 109 15.01 -10.79 -6.77
C ASP A 109 16.40 -11.44 -6.74
N ASN A 110 16.69 -12.25 -5.72
CA ASN A 110 17.99 -12.94 -5.63
C ASN A 110 18.18 -13.98 -6.73
N SER A 111 17.11 -14.60 -7.24
CA SER A 111 17.19 -15.51 -8.37
C SER A 111 17.55 -14.78 -9.67
N VAL A 112 16.97 -13.59 -9.87
CA VAL A 112 17.30 -12.70 -11.00
C VAL A 112 18.72 -12.18 -10.85
N ASP A 113 19.15 -11.78 -9.65
CA ASP A 113 20.52 -11.32 -9.33
C ASP A 113 21.55 -12.38 -9.72
N LEU A 114 21.35 -13.64 -9.30
CA LEU A 114 22.20 -14.76 -9.70
C LEU A 114 22.21 -15.00 -11.22
N ALA A 115 21.07 -14.85 -11.89
CA ALA A 115 20.99 -15.00 -13.34
C ALA A 115 21.81 -13.91 -14.06
N HIS A 116 21.73 -12.66 -13.61
CA HIS A 116 22.55 -11.55 -14.13
C HIS A 116 24.04 -11.80 -13.88
N ALA A 117 24.42 -12.21 -12.68
CA ALA A 117 25.80 -12.51 -12.32
C ALA A 117 26.44 -13.57 -13.25
N GLN A 118 25.68 -14.61 -13.60
CA GLN A 118 26.14 -15.73 -14.42
C GLN A 118 26.12 -15.46 -15.93
N ARG A 119 25.09 -14.77 -16.43
CA ARG A 119 24.82 -14.70 -17.88
C ARG A 119 25.05 -13.32 -18.49
N ALA A 120 25.04 -12.27 -17.68
CA ALA A 120 25.12 -10.89 -18.16
C ALA A 120 26.09 -10.03 -17.33
N PRO A 121 27.34 -10.46 -17.06
CA PRO A 121 28.33 -9.55 -16.52
C PRO A 121 28.59 -8.41 -17.52
N LEU A 122 28.69 -7.18 -17.03
CA LEU A 122 28.84 -5.98 -17.86
C LEU A 122 30.23 -5.33 -17.65
N PRO A 123 31.27 -5.72 -18.41
CA PRO A 123 32.64 -5.23 -18.18
C PRO A 123 32.76 -3.70 -18.29
N PHE A 124 32.14 -3.10 -19.30
CA PHE A 124 32.22 -1.65 -19.53
C PHE A 124 31.59 -0.86 -18.39
N LEU A 125 30.35 -1.19 -17.97
CA LEU A 125 29.73 -0.59 -16.79
C LEU A 125 30.61 -0.78 -15.55
N SER A 126 31.13 -2.00 -15.36
CA SER A 126 31.97 -2.31 -14.20
C SER A 126 33.28 -1.52 -14.18
N SER A 127 33.87 -1.19 -15.32
CA SER A 127 35.10 -0.36 -15.35
C SER A 127 34.91 1.07 -14.86
N MET A 128 33.66 1.55 -14.74
CA MET A 128 33.32 2.89 -14.28
C MET A 128 32.77 2.91 -12.84
N VAL A 129 32.79 1.76 -12.13
CA VAL A 129 32.26 1.64 -10.78
C VAL A 129 33.33 1.09 -9.85
N ASP A 130 33.66 1.85 -8.81
CA ASP A 130 34.52 1.38 -7.73
C ASP A 130 33.80 0.26 -6.97
N ASP A 131 34.43 -0.86 -6.63
CA ASP A 131 35.87 -1.18 -6.74
C ASP A 131 36.10 -2.29 -7.77
N CYS A 132 35.30 -2.37 -8.82
CA CYS A 132 35.24 -3.53 -9.71
C CYS A 132 36.61 -3.93 -10.28
N ILE A 133 37.37 -2.95 -10.79
CA ILE A 133 38.72 -3.18 -11.35
C ILE A 133 39.64 -3.75 -10.26
N ARG A 134 39.70 -3.09 -9.11
CA ARG A 134 40.56 -3.50 -7.99
C ARG A 134 40.21 -4.88 -7.45
N ARG A 135 38.91 -5.24 -7.45
CA ARG A 135 38.43 -6.55 -6.97
C ARG A 135 38.49 -7.64 -8.05
N GLY A 136 38.76 -7.29 -9.30
CA GLY A 136 38.69 -8.23 -10.43
C GLY A 136 37.30 -8.85 -10.62
N LYS A 137 36.24 -8.10 -10.26
CA LYS A 137 34.84 -8.57 -10.29
C LYS A 137 33.94 -7.53 -10.96
N SER A 138 32.99 -7.98 -11.76
CA SER A 138 31.95 -7.07 -12.30
C SER A 138 31.00 -6.59 -11.20
N VAL A 139 30.24 -5.53 -11.46
CA VAL A 139 29.20 -5.04 -10.53
C VAL A 139 28.20 -6.15 -10.18
N MET A 140 27.80 -6.93 -11.19
CA MET A 140 26.89 -8.07 -11.04
C MET A 140 27.45 -9.21 -10.17
N ASN A 141 28.76 -9.23 -9.91
CA ASN A 141 29.42 -10.22 -9.05
C ASN A 141 29.93 -9.60 -7.73
N GLY A 142 29.36 -8.47 -7.29
CA GLY A 142 29.71 -7.79 -6.04
C GLY A 142 31.01 -7.00 -6.09
N GLY A 143 31.41 -6.56 -7.29
CA GLY A 143 32.58 -5.70 -7.47
C GLY A 143 32.38 -4.27 -6.94
N ALA A 144 31.15 -3.77 -6.91
CA ALA A 144 30.84 -2.43 -6.44
C ALA A 144 31.18 -2.25 -4.95
N HIS A 145 31.51 -1.03 -4.55
CA HIS A 145 31.85 -0.69 -3.18
C HIS A 145 30.64 -0.89 -2.26
N TYR A 146 29.50 -0.31 -2.64
CA TYR A 146 28.21 -0.47 -1.98
C TYR A 146 27.28 -1.33 -2.84
N ASN A 147 26.58 -2.28 -2.21
CA ASN A 147 25.63 -3.16 -2.91
C ASN A 147 24.31 -3.17 -2.15
N PHE A 148 23.20 -2.95 -2.86
CA PHE A 148 21.85 -2.99 -2.31
C PHE A 148 20.88 -3.72 -3.24
N THR A 149 19.68 -3.98 -2.73
CA THR A 149 18.50 -4.37 -3.52
C THR A 149 17.31 -3.61 -2.96
N GLY A 150 16.64 -2.83 -3.81
CA GLY A 150 15.56 -1.93 -3.45
C GLY A 150 14.21 -2.32 -4.03
N PRO A 151 13.38 -3.08 -3.29
CA PRO A 151 11.98 -3.30 -3.67
C PRO A 151 11.04 -2.22 -3.10
N GLN A 152 9.93 -1.99 -3.80
CA GLN A 152 9.03 -0.84 -3.62
C GLN A 152 7.69 -1.27 -3.02
N GLY A 153 7.31 -0.71 -1.88
CA GLY A 153 5.96 -0.87 -1.32
C GLY A 153 4.98 0.14 -1.92
N VAL A 154 3.80 -0.33 -2.35
CA VAL A 154 2.73 0.49 -2.94
C VAL A 154 1.41 0.33 -2.18
N GLY A 155 0.75 1.45 -1.87
CA GLY A 155 -0.55 1.48 -1.19
C GLY A 155 -0.50 1.73 0.32
N VAL A 156 0.43 2.57 0.79
CA VAL A 156 0.57 2.91 2.23
C VAL A 156 -0.72 3.53 2.78
N ALA A 157 -1.24 4.58 2.13
CA ALA A 157 -2.46 5.26 2.56
C ALA A 157 -3.67 4.31 2.59
N ASN A 158 -3.81 3.46 1.58
CA ASN A 158 -4.91 2.49 1.51
C ASN A 158 -4.92 1.54 2.72
N VAL A 159 -3.75 1.04 3.13
CA VAL A 159 -3.64 0.14 4.29
C VAL A 159 -3.83 0.93 5.60
N GLY A 160 -3.24 2.12 5.73
CA GLY A 160 -3.41 2.98 6.90
C GLY A 160 -4.87 3.33 7.17
N ASP A 161 -5.57 3.84 6.15
CA ASP A 161 -7.00 4.15 6.21
C ASP A 161 -7.85 2.90 6.47
N SER A 162 -7.45 1.74 5.93
CA SER A 162 -8.15 0.48 6.17
C SER A 162 -8.02 0.03 7.63
N PHE A 163 -6.86 0.18 8.25
CA PHE A 163 -6.68 -0.11 9.68
C PHE A 163 -7.53 0.81 10.56
N GLU A 164 -7.55 2.11 10.26
CA GLU A 164 -8.39 3.06 10.99
C GLU A 164 -9.88 2.71 10.89
N VAL A 165 -10.36 2.39 9.68
CA VAL A 165 -11.76 1.99 9.46
C VAL A 165 -12.10 0.71 10.23
N LEU A 166 -11.21 -0.30 10.19
CA LEU A 166 -11.42 -1.55 10.91
C LEU A 166 -11.46 -1.32 12.42
N ASP A 167 -10.52 -0.54 12.96
CA ASP A 167 -10.48 -0.22 14.39
C ASP A 167 -11.76 0.50 14.84
N GLN A 168 -12.10 1.61 14.17
CA GLN A 168 -13.26 2.43 14.53
C GLN A 168 -14.57 1.69 14.31
N LEU A 169 -14.85 1.25 13.08
CA LEU A 169 -16.20 0.87 12.68
C LEU A 169 -16.50 -0.61 12.92
N VAL A 170 -15.49 -1.48 12.94
CA VAL A 170 -15.69 -2.93 13.16
C VAL A 170 -15.44 -3.31 14.62
N PHE A 171 -14.32 -2.90 15.21
CA PHE A 171 -13.93 -3.39 16.55
C PHE A 171 -14.43 -2.51 17.70
N ARG A 172 -14.26 -1.18 17.62
CA ARG A 172 -14.64 -0.26 18.70
C ARG A 172 -16.13 0.04 18.71
N GLN A 173 -16.65 0.61 17.62
CA GLN A 173 -18.05 1.03 17.52
C GLN A 173 -18.99 -0.14 17.17
N LYS A 174 -18.46 -1.21 16.57
CA LYS A 174 -19.23 -2.38 16.10
C LYS A 174 -20.40 -1.98 15.19
N ALA A 175 -20.21 -0.91 14.42
CA ALA A 175 -21.20 -0.37 13.52
C ALA A 175 -21.36 -1.25 12.26
N ILE A 176 -20.33 -2.03 11.91
CA ILE A 176 -20.31 -2.98 10.79
C ILE A 176 -19.75 -4.31 11.30
N SER A 177 -20.47 -5.42 11.05
CA SER A 177 -19.93 -6.74 11.40
C SER A 177 -18.81 -7.16 10.44
N PRO A 178 -17.83 -7.97 10.88
CA PRO A 178 -16.83 -8.56 9.98
C PRO A 178 -17.42 -9.20 8.71
N GLN A 179 -18.52 -9.94 8.87
CA GLN A 179 -19.20 -10.63 7.78
C GLN A 179 -19.84 -9.66 6.79
N ASP A 180 -20.49 -8.60 7.30
CA ASP A 180 -21.09 -7.59 6.44
C ASP A 180 -20.04 -6.79 5.67
N LEU A 181 -18.90 -6.47 6.30
CA LEU A 181 -17.79 -5.80 5.63
C LEU A 181 -17.22 -6.68 4.50
N LEU A 182 -16.90 -7.95 4.78
CA LEU A 182 -16.39 -8.87 3.76
C LEU A 182 -17.37 -9.03 2.61
N LYS A 183 -18.67 -9.24 2.90
CA LYS A 183 -19.72 -9.34 1.89
C LYS A 183 -19.85 -8.07 1.06
N ALA A 184 -19.78 -6.90 1.70
CA ALA A 184 -19.82 -5.62 0.99
C ALA A 184 -18.65 -5.51 0.00
N MET A 185 -17.41 -5.78 0.45
CA MET A 185 -16.23 -5.76 -0.41
C MET A 185 -16.28 -6.82 -1.53
N ASP A 186 -16.76 -8.03 -1.24
CA ASP A 186 -16.90 -9.12 -2.24
C ASP A 186 -17.86 -8.74 -3.37
N SER A 187 -18.87 -7.91 -3.08
CA SER A 187 -19.82 -7.39 -4.06
C SER A 187 -19.40 -6.06 -4.69
N ASP A 188 -18.16 -5.62 -4.46
CA ASP A 188 -17.66 -4.28 -4.82
C ASP A 188 -18.60 -3.15 -4.36
N PHE A 189 -19.09 -3.29 -3.12
CA PHE A 189 -20.05 -2.39 -2.50
C PHE A 189 -21.36 -2.20 -3.28
N GLY A 190 -21.79 -3.18 -4.08
CA GLY A 190 -22.97 -3.07 -4.95
C GLY A 190 -22.66 -2.82 -6.42
N GLY A 191 -21.38 -2.57 -6.77
CA GLY A 191 -20.94 -2.33 -8.14
C GLY A 191 -21.19 -3.47 -9.13
N GLY A 192 -21.53 -4.67 -8.66
CA GLY A 192 -21.99 -5.78 -9.49
C GLY A 192 -23.49 -5.70 -9.84
N LYS A 193 -23.83 -5.03 -10.95
CA LYS A 193 -25.15 -5.02 -11.62
C LYS A 193 -26.41 -4.83 -10.72
N SER A 194 -26.99 -3.62 -10.83
CA SER A 194 -28.43 -3.29 -10.80
C SER A 194 -29.20 -3.21 -9.47
N SER A 195 -28.74 -2.47 -8.45
CA SER A 195 -29.60 -2.11 -7.30
C SER A 195 -29.40 -0.73 -6.64
N ASP A 196 -28.43 0.09 -7.06
CA ASP A 196 -27.88 1.09 -6.12
C ASP A 196 -28.61 2.45 -6.08
N GLU A 197 -29.11 2.96 -7.21
CA GLU A 197 -29.88 4.22 -7.24
C GLU A 197 -31.25 4.07 -6.55
N ALA A 198 -31.76 2.85 -6.55
CA ALA A 198 -33.01 2.44 -5.93
C ALA A 198 -33.00 2.62 -4.42
N TRP A 199 -31.93 2.15 -3.79
CA TRP A 199 -31.85 2.02 -2.34
C TRP A 199 -31.60 3.37 -1.65
N LEU A 200 -30.74 4.21 -2.24
CA LEU A 200 -30.53 5.57 -1.74
C LEU A 200 -31.83 6.38 -1.83
N ALA A 201 -32.53 6.26 -2.96
CA ALA A 201 -33.85 6.85 -3.11
C ALA A 201 -34.80 6.33 -2.02
N VAL A 202 -34.97 5.02 -1.87
CA VAL A 202 -35.87 4.41 -0.87
C VAL A 202 -35.58 4.89 0.55
N ASN A 203 -34.31 5.05 0.95
CA ASN A 203 -34.00 5.49 2.31
C ASN A 203 -34.16 6.99 2.54
N ILE A 204 -33.84 7.82 1.54
CA ILE A 204 -34.21 9.24 1.58
C ILE A 204 -35.74 9.33 1.71
N TYR A 205 -36.48 8.56 0.92
CA TYR A 205 -37.94 8.57 0.97
C TYR A 205 -38.51 8.01 2.28
N ASN A 206 -37.95 6.93 2.84
CA ASN A 206 -38.35 6.43 4.17
C ASN A 206 -38.15 7.49 5.26
N GLU A 207 -37.04 8.21 5.22
CA GLU A 207 -36.75 9.27 6.19
C GLU A 207 -37.66 10.49 5.97
N LEU A 208 -37.91 10.87 4.72
CA LEU A 208 -38.90 11.91 4.38
C LEU A 208 -40.30 11.51 4.85
N TYR A 209 -40.68 10.23 4.73
CA TYR A 209 -41.97 9.70 5.21
C TYR A 209 -42.05 9.73 6.75
N ARG A 210 -41.01 9.30 7.46
CA ARG A 210 -40.96 9.40 8.94
C ARG A 210 -41.07 10.83 9.42
N ARG A 211 -40.52 11.79 8.66
CA ARG A 211 -40.62 13.22 8.94
C ARG A 211 -41.94 13.85 8.48
N GLY A 212 -42.87 13.08 7.91
CA GLY A 212 -44.16 13.56 7.43
C GLY A 212 -44.09 14.43 6.17
N LEU A 213 -42.97 14.42 5.44
CA LEU A 213 -42.72 15.25 4.27
C LEU A 213 -43.29 14.66 2.96
N ILE A 214 -43.63 13.37 2.96
CA ILE A 214 -44.27 12.67 1.83
C ILE A 214 -45.35 11.70 2.30
N ASP A 215 -46.30 11.37 1.42
CA ASP A 215 -47.44 10.50 1.71
C ASP A 215 -47.19 9.01 1.41
N LYS A 216 -48.12 8.17 1.89
CA LYS A 216 -48.08 6.71 1.78
C LYS A 216 -48.24 6.22 0.34
N ASP A 217 -48.92 6.97 -0.52
CA ASP A 217 -49.19 6.61 -1.92
C ASP A 217 -47.95 6.81 -2.81
N LYS A 218 -47.15 7.85 -2.54
CA LYS A 218 -45.83 8.03 -3.15
C LYS A 218 -44.84 6.94 -2.71
N MET A 219 -44.88 6.52 -1.45
CA MET A 219 -44.04 5.42 -0.95
C MET A 219 -44.36 4.07 -1.62
N ALA A 220 -45.65 3.76 -1.82
CA ALA A 220 -46.07 2.50 -2.42
C ALA A 220 -45.61 2.33 -3.88
N LYS A 221 -45.53 3.43 -4.65
CA LYS A 221 -45.05 3.40 -6.05
C LYS A 221 -43.57 3.07 -6.18
N ILE A 222 -42.76 3.39 -5.17
CA ILE A 222 -41.30 3.17 -5.17
C ILE A 222 -40.97 1.74 -4.75
N ASN A 223 -41.69 1.20 -3.74
CA ASN A 223 -41.52 -0.19 -3.29
C ASN A 223 -41.85 -1.22 -4.39
N ASN A 224 -42.78 -0.90 -5.30
CA ASN A 224 -43.12 -1.77 -6.42
C ASN A 224 -42.06 -1.82 -7.54
N PHE A 225 -41.03 -0.98 -7.51
CA PHE A 225 -40.01 -0.93 -8.57
C PHE A 225 -38.77 -1.80 -8.29
N TYR A 226 -38.57 -2.32 -7.06
CA TYR A 226 -37.29 -2.91 -6.64
C TYR A 226 -37.41 -4.15 -5.74
N THR A 227 -38.04 -5.22 -6.22
CA THR A 227 -38.09 -6.53 -5.53
C THR A 227 -36.91 -7.46 -5.83
N GLY A 228 -35.72 -6.91 -6.12
CA GLY A 228 -34.47 -7.67 -6.29
C GLY A 228 -33.58 -7.54 -5.06
N SER A 229 -33.08 -8.67 -4.55
CA SER A 229 -32.16 -8.84 -3.40
C SER A 229 -31.40 -7.59 -2.90
N TYR A 230 -31.75 -7.13 -1.68
CA TYR A 230 -31.10 -6.04 -0.94
C TYR A 230 -29.56 -6.20 -0.85
N ASN A 231 -28.81 -5.22 -1.35
CA ASN A 231 -27.37 -5.07 -1.10
C ASN A 231 -27.08 -3.77 -0.33
N ASN A 232 -26.70 -3.86 0.95
CA ASN A 232 -26.28 -2.71 1.78
C ASN A 232 -24.83 -2.26 1.51
N GLY A 233 -24.19 -2.75 0.45
CA GLY A 233 -22.78 -2.50 0.14
C GLY A 233 -22.42 -1.02 0.05
N GLU A 234 -23.19 -0.22 -0.72
CA GLU A 234 -22.89 1.20 -0.89
C GLU A 234 -23.13 1.98 0.40
N TYR A 235 -24.13 1.58 1.21
CA TYR A 235 -24.33 2.17 2.54
C TYR A 235 -23.12 1.96 3.44
N ILE A 236 -22.63 0.71 3.50
CA ILE A 236 -21.42 0.36 4.24
C ILE A 236 -20.27 1.21 3.71
N ARG A 237 -20.07 1.29 2.40
CA ARG A 237 -19.03 2.11 1.78
C ARG A 237 -19.11 3.58 2.20
N GLN A 238 -20.30 4.18 2.21
CA GLN A 238 -20.48 5.55 2.67
C GLN A 238 -20.14 5.71 4.16
N MET A 239 -20.33 4.68 4.99
CA MET A 239 -19.79 4.69 6.36
C MET A 239 -18.26 4.64 6.36
N LEU A 240 -17.63 3.77 5.56
CA LEU A 240 -16.15 3.66 5.49
C LEU A 240 -15.51 4.97 5.04
N LEU A 241 -16.14 5.70 4.11
CA LEU A 241 -15.62 6.94 3.54
C LEU A 241 -15.79 8.16 4.45
N ASN A 242 -16.84 8.19 5.27
CA ASN A 242 -17.25 9.42 5.97
C ASN A 242 -17.27 9.33 7.50
N ARG A 243 -17.20 8.13 8.09
CA ARG A 243 -17.29 7.96 9.56
C ARG A 243 -15.95 7.67 10.24
N ALA A 244 -14.94 7.28 9.49
CA ALA A 244 -13.57 7.12 9.98
C ALA A 244 -12.69 8.26 9.43
N PRO A 245 -11.76 8.81 10.23
CA PRO A 245 -10.78 9.77 9.72
C PRO A 245 -9.90 9.11 8.66
N LYS A 246 -9.25 9.95 7.84
CA LYS A 246 -8.36 9.51 6.76
C LYS A 246 -6.99 10.16 6.89
N TYR A 247 -5.97 9.40 6.56
CA TYR A 247 -4.58 9.83 6.45
C TYR A 247 -4.46 11.06 5.53
N GLY A 248 -3.56 11.99 5.87
CA GLY A 248 -3.37 13.24 5.12
C GLY A 248 -4.15 14.44 5.65
N ASN A 249 -4.60 14.39 6.90
CA ASN A 249 -5.40 15.43 7.54
C ASN A 249 -4.87 15.85 8.92
N ASP A 250 -3.61 15.53 9.25
CA ASP A 250 -2.98 15.84 10.54
C ASP A 250 -3.76 15.26 11.72
N ILE A 251 -4.07 13.95 11.62
CA ILE A 251 -4.82 13.21 12.63
C ILE A 251 -3.93 12.06 13.11
N ASP A 252 -3.29 12.27 14.26
CA ASP A 252 -2.31 11.36 14.86
C ASP A 252 -2.73 9.87 14.86
N GLU A 253 -4.02 9.59 15.09
CA GLU A 253 -4.51 8.21 15.20
C GLU A 253 -4.40 7.44 13.88
N VAL A 254 -4.83 8.04 12.76
CA VAL A 254 -4.77 7.40 11.42
C VAL A 254 -3.38 7.49 10.82
N ASP A 255 -2.63 8.57 11.11
CA ASP A 255 -1.26 8.74 10.65
C ASP A 255 -0.33 7.68 11.29
N ARG A 256 -0.58 7.32 12.55
CA ARG A 256 0.08 6.18 13.21
C ARG A 256 -0.21 4.85 12.50
N TYR A 257 -1.40 4.64 11.95
CA TYR A 257 -1.70 3.42 11.20
C TYR A 257 -1.01 3.38 9.83
N ALA A 258 -0.94 4.51 9.12
CA ALA A 258 -0.15 4.62 7.89
C ALA A 258 1.33 4.32 8.15
N LYS A 259 1.89 4.89 9.24
CA LYS A 259 3.25 4.60 9.70
C LYS A 259 3.46 3.12 10.04
N GLU A 260 2.55 2.49 10.78
CA GLU A 260 2.66 1.06 11.12
C GLU A 260 2.59 0.18 9.86
N ALA A 261 1.70 0.50 8.91
CA ALA A 261 1.61 -0.21 7.64
C ALA A 261 2.92 -0.17 6.85
N ALA A 262 3.52 1.02 6.73
CA ALA A 262 4.81 1.21 6.08
C ALA A 262 5.94 0.47 6.83
N LEU A 263 6.02 0.62 8.15
CA LEU A 263 7.08 0.01 8.96
C LEU A 263 7.04 -1.52 8.96
N ILE A 264 5.85 -2.13 8.87
CA ILE A 264 5.72 -3.59 8.76
C ILE A 264 6.43 -4.10 7.49
N TYR A 265 6.23 -3.43 6.35
CA TYR A 265 6.95 -3.74 5.11
C TYR A 265 8.45 -3.44 5.22
N CYS A 266 8.79 -2.20 5.61
CA CYS A 266 10.16 -1.73 5.64
C CYS A 266 11.06 -2.59 6.54
N ARG A 267 10.61 -2.87 7.76
CA ARG A 267 11.36 -3.69 8.73
C ARG A 267 11.47 -5.14 8.28
N GLU A 268 10.53 -5.65 7.49
CA GLU A 268 10.64 -7.00 6.94
C GLU A 268 11.71 -7.05 5.84
N VAL A 269 11.68 -6.13 4.88
CA VAL A 269 12.67 -6.04 3.78
C VAL A 269 14.10 -5.93 4.30
N GLU A 270 14.33 -5.12 5.34
CA GLU A 270 15.67 -4.88 5.89
C GLU A 270 16.34 -6.13 6.51
N LYS A 271 15.61 -7.23 6.73
CA LYS A 271 16.15 -8.49 7.26
C LYS A 271 17.03 -9.23 6.25
N TYR A 272 16.91 -8.90 4.97
CA TYR A 272 17.43 -9.73 3.88
C TYR A 272 18.73 -9.19 3.26
N ARG A 273 19.46 -10.09 2.60
CA ARG A 273 20.72 -9.82 1.89
C ARG A 273 20.65 -10.34 0.46
N ASN A 274 21.47 -9.77 -0.42
CA ASN A 274 21.57 -10.16 -1.82
C ASN A 274 22.86 -10.96 -2.11
N PRO A 275 22.93 -11.70 -3.24
CA PRO A 275 24.10 -12.49 -3.64
C PRO A 275 25.39 -11.69 -3.81
N ARG A 276 25.29 -10.38 -4.06
CA ARG A 276 26.44 -9.46 -4.21
C ARG A 276 27.06 -9.06 -2.86
N GLY A 277 26.52 -9.55 -1.74
CA GLY A 277 27.00 -9.28 -0.37
C GLY A 277 26.37 -8.05 0.29
N GLY A 278 25.42 -7.42 -0.41
CA GLY A 278 24.68 -6.25 0.03
C GLY A 278 23.48 -6.55 0.93
N ARG A 279 22.73 -5.51 1.25
CA ARG A 279 21.48 -5.58 2.03
C ARG A 279 20.29 -5.14 1.19
N PHE A 280 19.13 -5.68 1.51
CA PHE A 280 17.88 -5.12 1.00
C PHE A 280 17.54 -3.82 1.74
N GLN A 281 16.97 -2.85 1.02
CA GLN A 281 16.47 -1.61 1.59
C GLN A 281 15.13 -1.24 0.95
N PRO A 282 14.08 -0.95 1.73
CA PRO A 282 12.75 -0.69 1.18
C PRO A 282 12.67 0.69 0.51
N GLY A 283 12.00 0.75 -0.65
CA GLY A 283 11.48 1.97 -1.26
C GLY A 283 9.96 2.09 -1.09
N LEU A 284 9.41 3.30 -1.19
CA LEU A 284 7.97 3.57 -1.13
C LEU A 284 7.54 4.54 -2.24
N TYR A 285 7.75 4.14 -3.49
CA TYR A 285 7.30 4.89 -4.66
C TYR A 285 6.63 3.95 -5.68
N PRO A 286 5.70 4.43 -6.52
CA PRO A 286 4.89 3.57 -7.37
C PRO A 286 5.30 3.57 -8.86
N ALA A 287 6.14 4.51 -9.30
CA ALA A 287 6.19 4.91 -10.72
C ALA A 287 4.76 5.16 -11.25
N SER A 288 4.25 4.33 -12.16
CA SER A 288 2.84 4.31 -12.59
C SER A 288 2.09 3.02 -12.25
N ILE A 289 2.73 2.11 -11.49
CA ILE A 289 2.21 0.76 -11.23
C ILE A 289 1.05 0.74 -10.25
N ASN A 290 0.81 1.82 -9.49
CA ASN A 290 -0.33 1.93 -8.57
C ASN A 290 -1.68 1.72 -9.29
N VAL A 291 -1.77 2.05 -10.58
CA VAL A 291 -2.95 1.76 -11.42
C VAL A 291 -3.06 0.26 -11.71
N ALA A 292 -1.98 -0.37 -12.18
CA ALA A 292 -1.98 -1.80 -12.53
C ALA A 292 -2.14 -2.70 -11.29
N MET A 293 -1.51 -2.34 -10.17
CA MET A 293 -1.70 -3.00 -8.88
C MET A 293 -3.12 -2.81 -8.37
N GLY A 294 -3.69 -1.61 -8.52
CA GLY A 294 -5.09 -1.35 -8.21
C GLY A 294 -6.04 -2.25 -9.01
N ALA A 295 -5.77 -2.46 -10.31
CA ALA A 295 -6.57 -3.30 -11.20
C ALA A 295 -6.67 -4.77 -10.74
N VAL A 296 -5.66 -5.29 -10.03
CA VAL A 296 -5.63 -6.67 -9.47
C VAL A 296 -5.96 -6.74 -7.98
N THR A 297 -6.37 -5.62 -7.37
CA THR A 297 -6.74 -5.53 -5.96
C THR A 297 -8.26 -5.39 -5.83
N GLY A 298 -8.86 -6.25 -5.02
CA GLY A 298 -10.28 -6.20 -4.69
C GLY A 298 -10.64 -4.96 -3.85
N ALA A 299 -11.92 -4.72 -3.63
CA ALA A 299 -12.36 -3.61 -2.78
C ALA A 299 -11.72 -3.68 -1.38
N THR A 300 -11.32 -2.52 -0.84
CA THR A 300 -10.57 -2.44 0.43
C THR A 300 -11.36 -1.69 1.52
N PRO A 301 -11.08 -1.94 2.82
CA PRO A 301 -11.81 -1.32 3.93
C PRO A 301 -11.74 0.20 3.98
N ASP A 302 -10.76 0.83 3.33
CA ASP A 302 -10.70 2.29 3.16
C ASP A 302 -11.87 2.87 2.34
N GLY A 303 -12.67 2.02 1.67
CA GLY A 303 -13.81 2.40 0.84
C GLY A 303 -13.49 2.48 -0.66
N ARG A 304 -12.26 2.11 -1.05
CA ARG A 304 -11.81 2.03 -2.44
C ARG A 304 -12.47 0.83 -3.13
N LYS A 305 -13.09 1.07 -4.30
CA LYS A 305 -13.74 0.04 -5.12
C LYS A 305 -12.72 -0.88 -5.79
N ALA A 306 -13.08 -2.13 -6.05
CA ALA A 306 -12.24 -3.10 -6.74
C ALA A 306 -11.72 -2.53 -8.07
N GLY A 307 -10.45 -2.79 -8.39
CA GLY A 307 -9.84 -2.35 -9.64
C GLY A 307 -9.42 -0.88 -9.74
N ALA A 308 -9.91 0.01 -8.85
CA ALA A 308 -9.47 1.41 -8.83
C ALA A 308 -7.96 1.55 -8.49
N PRO A 309 -7.27 2.63 -8.88
CA PRO A 309 -5.87 2.83 -8.54
C PRO A 309 -5.62 2.84 -7.01
N LEU A 310 -4.44 2.36 -6.61
CA LEU A 310 -3.90 2.58 -5.25
C LEU A 310 -3.32 4.00 -5.14
N ALA A 311 -3.09 4.45 -3.90
CA ALA A 311 -2.39 5.71 -3.62
C ALA A 311 -0.98 5.71 -4.24
N ASP A 312 -0.54 6.88 -4.67
CA ASP A 312 0.75 7.11 -5.31
C ASP A 312 1.84 7.42 -4.27
N GLY A 313 2.69 6.41 -4.00
CA GLY A 313 3.80 6.52 -3.07
C GLY A 313 3.32 6.60 -1.62
N VAL A 314 3.75 7.64 -0.91
CA VAL A 314 3.35 7.94 0.47
C VAL A 314 2.30 9.04 0.57
N SER A 315 1.78 9.51 -0.57
CA SER A 315 0.70 10.49 -0.63
C SER A 315 -0.59 9.95 -0.02
N PRO A 316 -1.45 10.80 0.56
CA PRO A 316 -2.83 10.44 0.89
C PRO A 316 -3.59 9.90 -0.31
N SER A 317 -4.60 9.04 -0.06
CA SER A 317 -5.51 8.58 -1.11
C SER A 317 -6.22 9.78 -1.75
N ALA A 318 -6.38 9.78 -3.07
CA ALA A 318 -6.97 10.91 -3.79
C ALA A 318 -8.34 11.33 -3.22
N GLY A 319 -8.45 12.58 -2.76
CA GLY A 319 -9.67 13.16 -2.19
C GLY A 319 -9.92 12.82 -0.72
N ALA A 320 -9.01 12.09 -0.08
CA ALA A 320 -9.02 11.85 1.35
C ALA A 320 -8.47 13.04 2.15
N ASP A 321 -7.50 13.75 1.57
CA ASP A 321 -6.89 14.97 2.07
C ASP A 321 -7.83 16.18 1.88
N LYS A 322 -8.37 16.71 2.98
CA LYS A 322 -9.39 17.77 2.99
C LYS A 322 -8.98 19.01 3.77
N LEU A 323 -7.89 18.94 4.55
CA LEU A 323 -7.43 20.04 5.42
C LEU A 323 -6.23 20.83 4.85
N GLY A 324 -5.96 20.67 3.56
CA GLY A 324 -4.97 21.45 2.82
C GLY A 324 -3.53 20.92 2.95
N PRO A 325 -2.58 21.53 2.22
CA PRO A 325 -1.25 20.95 2.00
C PRO A 325 -0.38 20.88 3.26
N THR A 326 -0.58 21.77 4.23
CA THR A 326 0.15 21.71 5.51
C THR A 326 -0.22 20.48 6.31
N ALA A 327 -1.52 20.15 6.39
CA ALA A 327 -1.97 18.94 7.06
C ALA A 327 -1.46 17.67 6.36
N VAL A 328 -1.41 17.69 5.02
CA VAL A 328 -0.80 16.60 4.24
C VAL A 328 0.68 16.43 4.58
N MET A 329 1.46 17.52 4.59
CA MET A 329 2.88 17.46 4.94
C MET A 329 3.11 16.96 6.38
N ASN A 330 2.26 17.36 7.32
CA ASN A 330 2.34 16.88 8.71
C ASN A 330 2.05 15.38 8.82
N SER A 331 1.01 14.88 8.15
CA SER A 331 0.68 13.45 8.16
C SER A 331 1.75 12.58 7.50
N VAL A 332 2.38 13.06 6.43
CA VAL A 332 3.38 12.30 5.65
C VAL A 332 4.75 12.22 6.34
N ALA A 333 5.09 13.21 7.19
CA ALA A 333 6.39 13.34 7.85
C ALA A 333 6.62 12.34 9.00
#